data_AF-A0A962RM89-F1
#
_entry.id   AF-A0A962RM89-F1
#
_cell.length_a   1.000
_cell.length_b   1.000
_cell.length_c   1.000
_cell.angle_alpha   90.00
_cell.angle_beta   90.00
_cell.angle_gamma   90.00
#
_symmetry.space_group_name_H-M   'P 1'
#
loop_
_entity.id
_entity.type
_entity.pdbx_description
1 polymer ?
#
loop_
_entity_poly.entity_id
_entity_poly.type
_entity_poly.pdbx_seq_one_letter_code
_entity_poly.pdbx_strand_id
1 'polypeptide(L)'
;KDAIIEAVAESHIPGAGIAYAAVLSGVFVTALYSFRLVFMVFHGEERMDHHTREHLHESPAVVTIPLILLAVPSVLAGAWFVGDMLFGTYFGSSIVVHEAHDVLGHLGEHYHGVFGMMTHGLVQPPFWLAMGGVATAWYCYMKRTDIPQRVADAFAMPYRVLLDKYGFDRFNEWFFAGGARAFGAALWRGGDVALIDGLVVNGSARAVGWWAGVIRHIQSGYLYHYAFAMILGLLVLLGVFVHGVLA
;
A
#
# COMPACT_ATOMS: atom_id res chain seq x y z
N LYS A 1 19.68 -1.26 -16.52
CA LYS A 1 18.95 -2.56 -16.55
C LYS A 1 19.86 -3.65 -17.10
N ASP A 2 20.35 -3.50 -18.32
CA ASP A 2 21.19 -4.52 -18.97
C ASP A 2 22.48 -4.79 -18.19
N ALA A 3 23.13 -3.75 -17.66
CA ALA A 3 24.29 -3.90 -16.77
C ALA A 3 24.01 -4.74 -15.50
N ILE A 4 22.79 -4.71 -14.97
CA ILE A 4 22.42 -5.54 -13.81
C ILE A 4 22.23 -6.99 -14.25
N ILE A 5 21.64 -7.23 -15.41
CA ILE A 5 21.46 -8.58 -15.96
C ILE A 5 22.82 -9.22 -16.23
N GLU A 6 23.76 -8.45 -16.78
CA GLU A 6 25.13 -8.87 -17.04
C GLU A 6 25.91 -9.12 -15.74
N ALA A 7 25.77 -8.25 -14.74
CA ALA A 7 26.36 -8.48 -13.41
C ALA A 7 25.81 -9.74 -12.72
N VAL A 8 24.54 -10.09 -12.92
CA VAL A 8 23.99 -11.35 -12.37
C VAL A 8 24.50 -12.56 -13.16
N ALA A 9 24.75 -12.43 -14.47
CA ALA A 9 25.32 -13.48 -15.30
C ALA A 9 26.74 -13.86 -14.86
N GLU A 10 27.53 -12.86 -14.50
CA GLU A 10 28.93 -13.00 -14.08
C GLU A 10 29.05 -13.36 -12.57
N SER A 11 27.93 -13.44 -11.86
CA SER A 11 27.94 -13.76 -10.44
C SER A 11 28.11 -15.26 -10.20
N HIS A 12 29.07 -15.62 -9.34
CA HIS A 12 29.42 -17.01 -9.02
C HIS A 12 28.76 -17.53 -7.73
N ILE A 13 27.90 -16.72 -7.10
CA ILE A 13 27.23 -17.09 -5.86
C ILE A 13 26.18 -18.19 -6.07
N PRO A 14 25.95 -19.07 -5.07
CA PRO A 14 24.87 -20.05 -5.15
C PRO A 14 23.52 -19.40 -5.43
N GLY A 15 22.84 -19.83 -6.49
CA GLY A 15 21.54 -19.27 -6.91
C GLY A 15 21.60 -18.17 -7.96
N ALA A 16 22.79 -17.68 -8.36
CA ALA A 16 22.94 -16.66 -9.40
C ALA A 16 22.29 -17.05 -10.72
N GLY A 17 22.43 -18.32 -11.15
CA GLY A 17 21.79 -18.80 -12.39
C GLY A 17 20.25 -18.73 -12.37
N ILE A 18 19.62 -18.97 -11.22
CA ILE A 18 18.17 -18.83 -11.06
C ILE A 18 17.77 -17.35 -11.13
N ALA A 19 18.53 -16.48 -10.44
CA ALA A 19 18.31 -15.04 -10.50
C ALA A 19 18.49 -14.50 -11.92
N TYR A 20 19.52 -14.95 -12.65
CA TYR A 20 19.76 -14.58 -14.03
C TYR A 20 18.58 -14.97 -14.92
N ALA A 21 18.13 -16.22 -14.84
CA ALA A 21 16.97 -16.69 -15.59
C ALA A 21 15.69 -15.90 -15.26
N ALA A 22 15.46 -15.57 -13.98
CA ALA A 22 14.31 -14.81 -13.54
C ALA A 22 14.34 -13.37 -14.09
N VAL A 23 15.46 -12.64 -13.94
CA VAL A 23 15.58 -11.25 -14.43
C VAL A 23 15.52 -11.22 -15.96
N LEU A 24 16.15 -12.18 -16.64
CA LEU A 24 16.14 -12.30 -18.09
C LEU A 24 14.73 -12.58 -18.63
N SER A 25 13.99 -13.52 -18.01
CA SER A 25 12.58 -13.77 -18.36
C SER A 25 11.69 -12.54 -18.10
N GLY A 26 11.99 -11.78 -17.04
CA GLY A 26 11.35 -10.51 -16.74
C GLY A 26 11.44 -9.51 -17.88
N VAL A 27 12.54 -9.49 -18.65
CA VAL A 27 12.70 -8.61 -19.83
C VAL A 27 11.60 -8.86 -20.87
N PHE A 28 11.36 -10.13 -21.20
CA PHE A 28 10.31 -10.52 -22.13
C PHE A 28 8.92 -10.13 -21.60
N VAL A 29 8.62 -10.47 -20.35
CA VAL A 29 7.33 -10.17 -19.72
C VAL A 29 7.08 -8.66 -19.64
N THR A 30 8.09 -7.86 -19.30
CA THR A 30 8.00 -6.39 -19.25
C THR A 30 7.68 -5.78 -20.60
N ALA A 31 8.37 -6.23 -21.66
CA ALA A 31 8.08 -5.76 -23.01
C ALA A 31 6.66 -6.17 -23.44
N LEU A 32 6.28 -7.41 -23.18
CA LEU A 32 4.96 -7.95 -23.51
C LEU A 32 3.83 -7.13 -22.88
N TYR A 33 3.83 -6.90 -21.56
CA TYR A 33 2.72 -6.17 -20.93
C TYR A 33 2.73 -4.68 -21.28
N SER A 34 3.90 -4.06 -21.43
CA SER A 34 4.01 -2.63 -21.77
C SER A 34 3.47 -2.36 -23.17
N PHE A 35 3.91 -3.14 -24.16
CA PHE A 35 3.44 -2.97 -25.54
C PHE A 35 2.02 -3.48 -25.74
N ARG A 36 1.57 -4.49 -24.99
CA ARG A 36 0.15 -4.84 -24.93
C ARG A 36 -0.70 -3.61 -24.58
N LEU A 37 -0.32 -2.84 -23.56
CA LEU A 37 -1.04 -1.61 -23.19
C LEU A 37 -1.01 -0.58 -24.32
N VAL A 38 0.17 -0.29 -24.88
CA VAL A 38 0.32 0.67 -25.99
C VAL A 38 -0.51 0.28 -27.21
N PHE A 39 -0.48 -0.99 -27.60
CA PHE A 39 -1.25 -1.47 -28.76
C PHE A 39 -2.75 -1.44 -28.49
N MET A 40 -3.22 -1.92 -27.33
CA MET A 40 -4.65 -1.92 -27.03
C MET A 40 -5.23 -0.51 -26.87
N VAL A 41 -4.44 0.46 -26.39
CA VAL A 41 -4.92 1.83 -26.14
C VAL A 41 -4.84 2.69 -27.41
N PHE A 42 -3.74 2.62 -28.16
CA PHE A 42 -3.47 3.58 -29.25
C PHE A 42 -3.58 3.00 -30.66
N HIS A 43 -3.45 1.68 -30.84
CA HIS A 43 -3.32 1.06 -32.18
C HIS A 43 -4.38 0.00 -32.48
N GLY A 44 -5.15 -0.43 -31.49
CA GLY A 44 -6.22 -1.42 -31.62
C GLY A 44 -7.52 -0.82 -32.15
N GLU A 45 -8.53 -1.67 -32.30
CA GLU A 45 -9.87 -1.22 -32.66
C GLU A 45 -10.47 -0.32 -31.57
N GLU A 46 -11.10 0.76 -32.00
CA GLU A 46 -11.74 1.73 -31.14
C GLU A 46 -12.90 1.07 -30.37
N ARG A 47 -12.85 1.13 -29.03
CA ARG A 47 -13.87 0.54 -28.13
C ARG A 47 -14.79 1.59 -27.49
N MET A 48 -14.73 2.83 -27.96
CA MET A 48 -15.54 3.94 -27.43
C MET A 48 -16.72 4.24 -28.35
N ASP A 49 -17.79 4.80 -27.77
CA ASP A 49 -18.96 5.25 -28.49
C ASP A 49 -18.74 6.63 -29.14
N HIS A 50 -19.59 6.99 -30.09
CA HIS A 50 -19.48 8.23 -30.86
C HIS A 50 -19.44 9.49 -29.98
N HIS A 51 -20.24 9.53 -28.90
CA HIS A 51 -20.30 10.69 -28.02
C HIS A 51 -19.00 10.89 -27.22
N THR A 52 -18.38 9.80 -26.75
CA THR A 52 -17.07 9.87 -26.07
C THR A 52 -15.98 10.35 -27.02
N ARG A 53 -16.02 9.92 -28.28
CA ARG A 53 -15.05 10.31 -29.31
C ARG A 53 -15.08 11.81 -29.62
N GLU A 54 -16.27 12.43 -29.63
CA GLU A 54 -16.43 13.87 -29.89
C GLU A 54 -15.78 14.76 -28.81
N HIS A 55 -15.65 14.24 -27.59
CA HIS A 55 -14.99 14.93 -26.48
C HIS A 55 -13.50 14.58 -26.32
N LEU A 56 -12.94 13.80 -27.24
CA LEU A 56 -11.51 13.48 -27.22
C LEU A 56 -10.71 14.71 -27.64
N HIS A 57 -10.03 15.32 -26.68
CA HIS A 57 -9.15 16.46 -26.92
C HIS A 57 -7.77 16.20 -26.35
N GLU A 58 -6.77 16.77 -27.00
CA GLU A 58 -5.40 16.74 -26.50
C GLU A 58 -5.30 17.36 -25.11
N SER A 59 -4.38 16.83 -24.30
CA SER A 59 -4.19 17.32 -22.95
C SER A 59 -3.70 18.78 -22.97
N PRO A 60 -4.19 19.66 -22.08
CA PRO A 60 -3.75 21.05 -22.01
C PRO A 60 -2.23 21.17 -21.84
N ALA A 61 -1.67 22.31 -22.26
CA ALA A 61 -0.23 22.60 -22.17
C ALA A 61 0.36 22.39 -20.75
N VAL A 62 -0.47 22.59 -19.71
CA VAL A 62 -0.10 22.39 -18.30
C VAL A 62 0.26 20.93 -17.99
N VAL A 63 -0.23 19.96 -18.78
CA VAL A 63 0.09 18.53 -18.64
C VAL A 63 1.17 18.12 -19.65
N THR A 64 1.06 18.53 -20.91
CA THR A 64 1.98 18.09 -21.97
C THR A 64 3.39 18.67 -21.82
N ILE A 65 3.52 19.94 -21.40
CA ILE A 65 4.84 20.57 -21.21
C ILE A 65 5.65 19.85 -20.13
N PRO A 66 5.14 19.58 -18.91
CA PRO A 66 5.87 18.79 -17.92
C PRO A 66 6.25 17.39 -18.41
N LEU A 67 5.37 16.69 -19.14
CA LEU A 67 5.69 15.36 -19.67
C LEU A 67 6.85 15.39 -20.67
N ILE A 68 6.87 16.37 -21.58
CA ILE A 68 7.98 16.57 -22.53
C ILE A 68 9.26 16.95 -21.77
N LEU A 69 9.16 17.85 -20.79
CA LEU A 69 10.28 18.30 -19.98
C LEU A 69 10.83 17.19 -19.08
N LEU A 70 10.05 16.17 -18.73
CA LEU A 70 10.56 14.96 -18.05
C LEU A 70 11.19 13.97 -19.03
N ALA A 71 10.66 13.85 -20.25
CA ALA A 71 11.18 12.94 -21.26
C ALA A 71 12.61 13.31 -21.71
N VAL A 72 12.87 14.60 -21.95
CA VAL A 72 14.18 15.07 -22.45
C VAL A 72 15.34 14.77 -21.47
N PRO A 73 15.27 15.16 -20.18
CA PRO A 73 16.28 14.79 -19.19
C PRO A 73 16.36 13.28 -18.95
N SER A 74 15.27 12.54 -19.07
CA SER A 74 15.31 11.07 -18.92
C SER A 74 16.22 10.41 -19.95
N VAL A 75 16.18 10.88 -21.21
CA VAL A 75 17.07 10.40 -22.28
C VAL A 75 18.51 10.87 -22.05
N LEU A 76 18.68 12.16 -21.71
CA LEU A 76 20.00 12.77 -21.53
C LEU A 76 20.74 12.24 -20.30
N ALA A 77 20.02 11.98 -19.20
CA ALA A 77 20.59 11.46 -17.97
C ALA A 77 21.19 10.07 -18.17
N GLY A 78 20.55 9.22 -18.97
CA GLY A 78 21.09 7.91 -19.34
C GLY A 78 22.41 8.03 -20.12
N ALA A 79 22.56 9.03 -20.99
CA ALA A 79 23.81 9.24 -21.72
C ALA A 79 24.91 9.85 -20.84
N TRP A 80 24.58 10.82 -19.98
CA TRP A 80 25.59 11.53 -19.19
C TRP A 80 26.02 10.83 -17.92
N PHE A 81 25.11 10.18 -17.19
CA PHE A 81 25.40 9.67 -15.84
C PHE A 81 25.72 8.19 -15.80
N VAL A 82 25.47 7.40 -16.85
CA VAL A 82 25.58 5.93 -16.76
C VAL A 82 26.98 5.46 -16.39
N GLY A 83 28.04 6.10 -16.90
CA GLY A 83 29.42 5.73 -16.59
C GLY A 83 29.76 6.02 -15.12
N ASP A 84 29.57 7.27 -14.69
CA ASP A 84 29.91 7.70 -13.32
C ASP A 84 29.02 7.02 -12.25
N MET A 85 27.75 6.77 -12.57
CA MET A 85 26.80 6.12 -11.66
C MET A 85 27.07 4.61 -11.50
N LEU A 86 27.48 3.90 -12.56
CA LEU A 86 27.70 2.46 -12.50
C LEU A 86 29.14 2.08 -12.13
N PHE A 87 30.12 2.85 -12.61
CA PHE A 87 31.54 2.49 -12.53
C PHE A 87 32.40 3.57 -11.86
N GLY A 88 31.83 4.73 -11.55
CA GLY A 88 32.53 5.84 -10.92
C GLY A 88 32.28 5.94 -9.42
N THR A 89 32.55 7.11 -8.85
CA THR A 89 32.42 7.38 -7.41
C THR A 89 31.11 8.07 -7.04
N TYR A 90 30.11 8.06 -7.94
CA TYR A 90 28.86 8.80 -7.77
C TYR A 90 28.15 8.52 -6.43
N PHE A 91 28.13 7.26 -5.99
CA PHE A 91 27.52 6.87 -4.72
C PHE A 91 28.46 6.98 -3.51
N GLY A 92 29.76 7.24 -3.74
CA GLY A 92 30.77 7.37 -2.69
C GLY A 92 30.72 6.23 -1.68
N SER A 93 30.57 6.57 -0.39
CA SER A 93 30.44 5.61 0.72
C SER A 93 28.99 5.19 1.02
N SER A 94 28.01 5.59 0.21
CA SER A 94 26.59 5.30 0.46
C SER A 94 26.21 3.87 0.10
N ILE A 95 26.95 3.25 -0.81
CA ILE A 95 26.79 1.86 -1.22
C ILE A 95 28.12 1.15 -0.94
N VAL A 96 28.10 0.16 -0.05
CA VAL A 96 29.27 -0.65 0.27
C VAL A 96 29.16 -1.95 -0.53
N VAL A 97 30.03 -2.12 -1.52
CA VAL A 97 30.21 -3.37 -2.25
C VAL A 97 31.38 -4.12 -1.62
N HIS A 98 31.13 -5.35 -1.16
CA HIS A 98 32.18 -6.19 -0.60
C HIS A 98 33.07 -6.70 -1.73
N GLU A 99 34.39 -6.65 -1.57
CA GLU A 99 35.38 -7.00 -2.61
C GLU A 99 35.16 -8.42 -3.19
N ALA A 100 34.82 -9.39 -2.32
CA ALA A 100 34.48 -10.75 -2.75
C ALA A 100 33.23 -10.87 -3.67
N HIS A 101 32.46 -9.80 -3.86
CA HIS A 101 31.23 -9.78 -4.66
C HIS A 101 31.19 -8.58 -5.63
N ASP A 102 32.33 -7.97 -5.94
CA ASP A 102 32.39 -6.79 -6.82
C ASP A 102 32.33 -7.14 -8.31
N VAL A 103 31.19 -7.73 -8.71
CA VAL A 103 30.94 -8.14 -10.10
C VAL A 103 30.81 -6.93 -11.03
N LEU A 104 30.31 -5.80 -10.51
CA LEU A 104 30.19 -4.55 -11.26
C LEU A 104 31.56 -3.90 -11.54
N GLY A 105 32.50 -3.98 -10.60
CA GLY A 105 33.88 -3.54 -10.79
C GLY A 105 34.57 -4.29 -11.94
N HIS A 106 34.45 -5.62 -11.98
CA HIS A 106 34.97 -6.45 -13.08
C HIS A 106 34.32 -6.11 -14.42
N LEU A 107 33.01 -5.86 -14.43
CA LEU A 107 32.30 -5.47 -15.65
C LEU A 107 32.72 -4.07 -16.15
N GLY A 108 33.13 -3.19 -15.24
CA GLY A 108 33.65 -1.86 -15.54
C GLY A 108 34.95 -1.87 -16.33
N GLU A 109 35.78 -2.91 -16.22
CA GLU A 109 37.02 -3.05 -16.99
C GLU A 109 36.75 -3.18 -18.50
N HIS A 110 35.58 -3.71 -18.86
CA HIS A 110 35.12 -3.87 -20.24
C HIS A 110 34.22 -2.73 -20.73
N TYR A 111 34.06 -1.67 -19.93
CA TYR A 111 33.23 -0.52 -20.31
C TYR A 111 33.96 0.40 -21.29
N HIS A 112 33.53 0.39 -22.55
CA HIS A 112 34.08 1.23 -23.63
C HIS A 112 33.18 2.43 -23.97
N GLY A 113 32.61 3.07 -22.95
CA GLY A 113 31.77 4.26 -23.10
C GLY A 113 30.33 3.98 -23.53
N VAL A 114 29.51 5.03 -23.52
CA VAL A 114 28.05 4.96 -23.75
C VAL A 114 27.71 4.33 -25.10
N PHE A 115 28.42 4.73 -26.16
CA PHE A 115 28.16 4.21 -27.50
C PHE A 115 28.51 2.71 -27.61
N GLY A 116 29.62 2.28 -27.00
CA GLY A 116 29.99 0.86 -26.93
C GLY A 116 28.98 0.03 -26.15
N MET A 117 28.49 0.56 -25.02
CA MET A 117 27.43 -0.08 -24.24
C MET A 117 26.12 -0.21 -25.04
N MET A 118 25.73 0.84 -25.78
CA MET A 118 24.52 0.81 -26.61
C MET A 118 24.61 -0.22 -27.74
N THR A 119 25.73 -0.28 -28.46
CA THR A 119 25.91 -1.23 -29.57
C THR A 119 26.03 -2.66 -29.08
N HIS A 120 26.72 -2.88 -27.95
CA HIS A 120 26.79 -4.19 -27.31
C HIS A 120 25.40 -4.66 -26.89
N GLY A 121 24.59 -3.79 -26.29
CA GLY A 121 23.23 -4.09 -25.85
C GLY A 121 22.32 -4.64 -26.96
N LEU A 122 22.50 -4.23 -28.21
CA LEU A 122 21.71 -4.73 -29.36
C LEU A 122 21.96 -6.20 -29.67
N VAL A 123 23.14 -6.72 -29.35
CA VAL A 123 23.50 -8.13 -29.59
C VAL A 123 23.15 -9.00 -28.39
N GLN A 124 22.92 -8.39 -27.23
CA GLN A 124 22.69 -9.10 -25.98
C GLN A 124 21.30 -9.78 -25.93
N PRO A 125 21.17 -10.93 -25.23
CA PRO A 125 19.89 -11.64 -25.09
C PRO A 125 18.70 -10.79 -24.60
N PRO A 126 18.86 -9.84 -23.65
CA PRO A 126 17.76 -8.97 -23.21
C PRO A 126 17.10 -8.19 -24.35
N PHE A 127 17.87 -7.67 -25.31
CA PHE A 127 17.31 -6.92 -26.44
C PHE A 127 16.40 -7.80 -27.29
N TRP A 128 16.87 -8.99 -27.67
CA TRP A 128 16.09 -9.91 -28.49
C TRP A 128 14.87 -10.47 -27.76
N LEU A 129 14.97 -10.70 -26.45
CA LEU A 129 13.83 -11.08 -25.62
C LEU A 129 12.80 -9.96 -25.50
N ALA A 130 13.25 -8.71 -25.35
CA ALA A 130 12.36 -7.55 -25.37
C ALA A 130 11.63 -7.46 -26.71
N MET A 131 12.36 -7.54 -27.82
CA MET A 131 11.79 -7.56 -29.18
C MET A 131 10.81 -8.73 -29.38
N GLY A 132 11.13 -9.92 -28.86
CA GLY A 132 10.24 -11.06 -28.84
C GLY A 132 8.95 -10.79 -28.05
N GLY A 133 9.04 -10.10 -26.92
CA GLY A 133 7.89 -9.65 -26.14
C GLY A 133 7.01 -8.67 -26.92
N VAL A 134 7.62 -7.68 -27.60
CA VAL A 134 6.90 -6.74 -28.47
C VAL A 134 6.22 -7.47 -29.63
N ALA A 135 6.94 -8.36 -30.32
CA ALA A 135 6.39 -9.13 -31.44
C ALA A 135 5.23 -10.02 -30.99
N THR A 136 5.35 -10.67 -29.83
CA THR A 136 4.28 -11.49 -29.23
C THR A 136 3.07 -10.63 -28.88
N ALA A 137 3.27 -9.45 -28.28
CA ALA A 137 2.19 -8.53 -27.95
C ALA A 137 1.47 -8.06 -29.22
N TRP A 138 2.21 -7.63 -30.24
CA TRP A 138 1.64 -7.24 -31.53
C TRP A 138 0.82 -8.37 -32.15
N TYR A 139 1.36 -9.59 -32.19
CA TYR A 139 0.68 -10.73 -32.78
C TYR A 139 -0.61 -11.09 -32.02
N CYS A 140 -0.54 -11.19 -30.69
CA CYS A 140 -1.66 -11.64 -29.87
C CYS A 140 -2.74 -10.57 -29.65
N TYR A 141 -2.41 -9.27 -29.74
CA TYR A 141 -3.35 -8.19 -29.45
C TYR A 141 -3.74 -7.34 -30.65
N MET A 142 -3.02 -7.43 -31.78
CA MET A 142 -3.40 -6.75 -33.03
C MET A 142 -3.78 -7.71 -34.16
N LYS A 143 -3.09 -8.85 -34.32
CA LYS A 143 -3.34 -9.77 -35.43
C LYS A 143 -4.29 -10.92 -35.11
N ARG A 144 -4.10 -11.59 -33.97
CA ARG A 144 -4.90 -12.74 -33.52
C ARG A 144 -5.35 -12.56 -32.07
N THR A 145 -6.40 -11.75 -31.91
CA THR A 145 -7.00 -11.38 -30.63
C THR A 145 -7.74 -12.53 -29.93
N ASP A 146 -7.93 -13.67 -30.60
CA ASP A 146 -8.52 -14.89 -30.06
C ASP A 146 -7.53 -15.69 -29.18
N ILE A 147 -6.22 -15.54 -29.41
CA ILE A 147 -5.19 -16.31 -28.70
C ILE A 147 -5.15 -16.02 -27.20
N PRO A 148 -5.13 -14.75 -26.73
CA PRO A 148 -5.07 -14.46 -25.29
C PRO A 148 -6.20 -15.12 -24.49
N GLN A 149 -7.43 -15.10 -25.03
CA GLN A 149 -8.56 -15.72 -24.37
C GLN A 149 -8.42 -17.25 -24.32
N ARG A 150 -8.03 -17.89 -25.42
CA ARG A 150 -7.79 -19.34 -25.46
C ARG A 150 -6.71 -19.78 -24.47
N VAL A 151 -5.62 -19.01 -24.34
CA VAL A 151 -4.55 -19.28 -23.37
C VAL A 151 -5.07 -19.12 -21.95
N ALA A 152 -5.86 -18.08 -21.67
CA ALA A 152 -6.48 -17.87 -20.36
C ALA A 152 -7.44 -19.02 -19.99
N ASP A 153 -8.23 -19.51 -20.95
CA ASP A 153 -9.15 -20.63 -20.74
C ASP A 153 -8.40 -21.96 -20.54
N ALA A 154 -7.32 -22.20 -21.30
CA ALA A 154 -6.48 -23.39 -21.15
C ALA A 154 -5.71 -23.42 -19.82
N PHE A 155 -5.22 -22.26 -19.35
CA PHE A 155 -4.49 -22.10 -18.10
C PHE A 155 -5.32 -21.39 -17.03
N ALA A 156 -6.61 -21.75 -16.91
CA ALA A 156 -7.56 -21.05 -16.06
C ALA A 156 -7.11 -20.95 -14.59
N MET A 157 -6.51 -22.00 -14.01
CA MET A 157 -6.08 -21.94 -12.60
C MET A 157 -4.90 -20.97 -12.40
N PRO A 158 -3.74 -21.11 -13.06
CA PRO A 158 -2.65 -20.14 -12.95
C PRO A 158 -3.08 -18.72 -13.31
N TYR A 159 -3.91 -18.57 -14.35
CA TYR A 159 -4.44 -17.27 -14.76
C TYR A 159 -5.29 -16.62 -13.67
N ARG A 160 -6.17 -17.37 -13.00
CA ARG A 160 -6.98 -16.87 -11.87
C ARG A 160 -6.11 -16.46 -10.68
N VAL A 161 -5.06 -17.21 -10.36
CA VAL A 161 -4.13 -16.84 -9.28
C VAL A 161 -3.43 -15.51 -9.59
N LEU A 162 -2.95 -15.33 -10.82
CA LEU A 162 -2.32 -14.09 -11.27
C LEU A 162 -3.33 -12.92 -11.28
N LEU A 163 -4.57 -13.17 -11.72
CA LEU A 163 -5.65 -12.18 -11.76
C LEU A 163 -6.05 -11.72 -10.34
N ASP A 164 -6.08 -12.63 -9.38
CA ASP A 164 -6.31 -12.37 -7.95
C ASP A 164 -5.04 -11.84 -7.24
N LYS A 165 -4.00 -11.46 -8.00
CA LYS A 165 -2.70 -10.95 -7.49
C LYS A 165 -2.11 -11.85 -6.41
N TYR A 166 -2.13 -13.16 -6.64
CA TYR A 166 -1.70 -14.21 -5.72
C TYR A 166 -2.54 -14.31 -4.43
N GLY A 167 -3.67 -13.60 -4.35
CA GLY A 167 -4.53 -13.52 -3.17
C GLY A 167 -4.00 -12.59 -2.07
N PHE A 168 -2.92 -11.85 -2.31
CA PHE A 168 -2.34 -10.95 -1.29
C PHE A 168 -3.27 -9.81 -0.89
N ASP A 169 -3.98 -9.21 -1.85
CA ASP A 169 -4.95 -8.15 -1.57
C ASP A 169 -6.08 -8.67 -0.67
N ARG A 170 -6.65 -9.84 -1.01
CA ARG A 170 -7.69 -10.50 -0.22
C ARG A 170 -7.21 -10.85 1.18
N PHE A 171 -5.97 -11.36 1.31
CA PHE A 171 -5.37 -11.62 2.60
C PHE A 171 -5.25 -10.33 3.43
N ASN A 172 -4.72 -9.26 2.84
CA ASN A 172 -4.56 -7.99 3.54
C ASN A 172 -5.90 -7.40 4.00
N GLU A 173 -6.92 -7.48 3.16
CA GLU A 173 -8.25 -6.96 3.48
C GLU A 173 -8.94 -7.76 4.59
N TRP A 174 -8.91 -9.09 4.52
CA TRP A 174 -9.57 -9.93 5.53
C TRP A 174 -8.78 -9.98 6.85
N PHE A 175 -7.46 -10.18 6.77
CA PHE A 175 -6.62 -10.38 7.95
C PHE A 175 -6.28 -9.07 8.65
N PHE A 176 -5.62 -8.13 7.95
CA PHE A 176 -5.17 -6.89 8.57
C PHE A 176 -6.31 -5.89 8.72
N ALA A 177 -6.99 -5.51 7.63
CA ALA A 177 -8.04 -4.50 7.70
C ALA A 177 -9.30 -5.02 8.42
N GLY A 178 -9.71 -6.26 8.15
CA GLY A 178 -10.80 -6.93 8.84
C GLY A 178 -10.51 -7.16 10.32
N GLY A 179 -9.33 -7.69 10.64
CA GLY A 179 -8.89 -7.89 12.02
C GLY A 179 -8.81 -6.59 12.82
N ALA A 180 -8.22 -5.54 12.26
CA ALA A 180 -8.13 -4.23 12.91
C ALA A 180 -9.51 -3.62 13.18
N ARG A 181 -10.44 -3.69 12.21
CA ARG A 181 -11.83 -3.20 12.39
C ARG A 181 -12.58 -4.00 13.45
N ALA A 182 -12.46 -5.32 13.43
CA ALA A 182 -13.12 -6.19 14.41
C ALA A 182 -12.58 -5.93 15.83
N PHE A 183 -11.27 -5.80 15.97
CA PHE A 183 -10.62 -5.46 17.24
C PHE A 183 -11.05 -4.08 17.73
N GLY A 184 -11.04 -3.07 16.87
CA GLY A 184 -11.52 -1.72 17.21
C GLY A 184 -12.99 -1.72 17.63
N ALA A 185 -13.85 -2.46 16.93
CA ALA A 185 -15.26 -2.58 17.29
C ALA A 185 -15.48 -3.31 18.63
N ALA A 186 -14.66 -4.31 18.95
CA ALA A 186 -14.70 -5.01 20.22
C ALA A 186 -14.30 -4.08 21.38
N LEU A 187 -13.23 -3.29 21.21
CA LEU A 187 -12.81 -2.29 22.20
C LEU A 187 -13.85 -1.18 22.39
N TRP A 188 -14.46 -0.69 21.30
CA TRP A 188 -15.51 0.33 21.39
C TRP A 188 -16.76 -0.20 22.11
N ARG A 189 -17.28 -1.35 21.70
CA ARG A 189 -18.51 -1.91 22.30
C ARG A 189 -18.28 -2.38 23.74
N GLY A 190 -17.16 -3.05 24.00
CA GLY A 190 -16.85 -3.62 25.31
C GLY A 190 -16.29 -2.60 26.30
N GLY A 191 -15.44 -1.69 25.85
CA GLY A 191 -14.84 -0.67 26.70
C GLY A 191 -15.74 0.54 26.86
N ASP A 192 -16.03 1.23 25.76
CA ASP A 192 -16.70 2.53 25.82
C ASP A 192 -18.19 2.38 26.19
N VAL A 193 -18.95 1.67 25.36
CA VAL A 193 -20.41 1.57 25.52
C VAL A 193 -20.80 0.77 26.77
N ALA A 194 -20.17 -0.38 27.01
CA ALA A 194 -20.56 -1.24 28.12
C ALA A 194 -20.00 -0.78 29.47
N LEU A 195 -18.72 -0.42 29.53
CA LEU A 195 -18.05 -0.11 30.80
C LEU A 195 -18.17 1.37 31.17
N ILE A 196 -17.87 2.29 30.24
CA ILE A 196 -17.94 3.73 30.54
C ILE A 196 -19.40 4.19 30.59
N ASP A 197 -20.12 4.07 29.47
CA ASP A 197 -21.49 4.57 29.40
C ASP A 197 -22.45 3.74 30.25
N GLY A 198 -22.35 2.41 30.16
CA GLY A 198 -23.26 1.49 30.86
C GLY A 198 -23.05 1.49 32.38
N LEU A 199 -21.82 1.28 32.82
CA LEU A 199 -21.51 1.00 34.22
C LEU A 199 -21.17 2.26 35.01
N VAL A 200 -20.32 3.14 34.46
CA VAL A 200 -19.90 4.36 35.16
C VAL A 200 -20.98 5.44 35.08
N VAL A 201 -21.42 5.80 33.88
CA VAL A 201 -22.35 6.94 33.69
C VAL A 201 -23.78 6.53 34.07
N ASN A 202 -24.37 5.55 33.38
CA ASN A 202 -25.76 5.16 33.62
C ASN A 202 -25.93 4.39 34.94
N GLY A 203 -24.90 3.71 35.42
CA GLY A 203 -24.91 3.04 36.71
C GLY A 203 -24.92 4.04 37.87
N SER A 204 -24.08 5.07 37.82
CA SER A 204 -24.08 6.13 38.84
C SER A 204 -25.40 6.92 38.84
N ALA A 205 -25.93 7.27 37.67
CA ALA A 205 -27.23 7.93 37.55
C ALA A 205 -28.37 7.08 38.15
N ARG A 206 -28.39 5.77 37.88
CA ARG A 206 -29.37 4.85 38.47
C ARG A 206 -29.23 4.73 39.99
N ALA A 207 -28.00 4.68 40.49
CA ALA A 207 -27.76 4.62 41.93
C ALA A 207 -28.27 5.89 42.64
N VAL A 208 -27.97 7.06 42.10
CA VAL A 208 -28.49 8.34 42.63
C VAL A 208 -30.01 8.38 42.56
N GLY A 209 -30.61 7.97 41.44
CA GLY A 209 -32.06 7.90 41.29
C GLY A 209 -32.72 6.94 42.27
N TRP A 210 -32.11 5.79 42.54
CA TRP A 210 -32.57 4.83 43.55
C TRP A 210 -32.52 5.44 44.96
N TRP A 211 -31.39 6.04 45.35
CA TRP A 211 -31.25 6.71 46.64
C TRP A 211 -32.26 7.84 46.82
N ALA A 212 -32.46 8.68 45.81
CA ALA A 212 -33.48 9.72 45.83
C ALA A 212 -34.89 9.14 45.99
N GLY A 213 -35.19 8.02 45.33
CA GLY A 213 -36.45 7.29 45.48
C GLY A 213 -36.69 6.77 46.90
N VAL A 214 -35.66 6.21 47.54
CA VAL A 214 -35.73 5.75 48.94
C VAL A 214 -35.93 6.93 49.89
N ILE A 215 -35.09 7.97 49.78
CA ILE A 215 -35.15 9.16 50.64
C ILE A 215 -36.50 9.88 50.52
N ARG A 216 -37.12 9.89 49.34
CA ARG A 216 -38.44 10.51 49.14
C ARG A 216 -39.52 9.94 50.08
N HIS A 217 -39.44 8.67 50.47
CA HIS A 217 -40.42 8.07 51.38
C HIS A 217 -40.27 8.52 52.84
N ILE A 218 -39.14 9.15 53.21
CA ILE A 218 -38.96 9.77 54.53
C ILE A 218 -39.89 10.98 54.68
N GLN A 219 -40.25 11.64 53.58
CA GLN A 219 -41.23 12.72 53.59
C GLN A 219 -42.66 12.16 53.53
N SER A 220 -43.22 11.84 54.70
CA SER A 220 -44.54 11.23 54.84
C SER A 220 -45.71 12.22 54.74
N GLY A 221 -45.45 13.54 54.74
CA GLY A 221 -46.47 14.59 54.67
C GLY A 221 -47.23 14.84 55.99
N TYR A 222 -47.03 14.01 57.02
CA TYR A 222 -47.64 14.19 58.34
C TYR A 222 -46.83 15.17 59.20
N LEU A 223 -47.47 16.24 59.68
CA LEU A 223 -46.83 17.28 60.51
C LEU A 223 -46.05 16.72 61.72
N TYR A 224 -46.57 15.65 62.34
CA TYR A 224 -45.94 15.05 63.52
C TYR A 224 -44.54 14.48 63.25
N HIS A 225 -44.33 13.87 62.07
CA HIS A 225 -43.01 13.35 61.69
C HIS A 225 -41.97 14.46 61.55
N TYR A 226 -42.37 15.61 60.98
CA TYR A 226 -41.50 16.78 60.86
C TYR A 226 -41.20 17.40 62.22
N ALA A 227 -42.21 17.56 63.09
CA ALA A 227 -42.01 18.09 64.44
C ALA A 227 -41.03 17.22 65.26
N PHE A 228 -41.20 15.90 65.21
CA PHE A 228 -40.29 14.97 65.87
C PHE A 228 -38.86 15.07 65.33
N ALA A 229 -38.68 15.11 64.00
CA ALA A 229 -37.38 15.28 63.37
C ALA A 229 -36.71 16.62 63.73
N MET A 230 -37.47 17.71 63.83
CA MET A 230 -36.95 19.02 64.24
C MET A 230 -36.47 19.01 65.69
N ILE A 231 -37.25 18.44 66.61
CA ILE A 231 -36.86 18.34 68.03
C ILE A 231 -35.60 17.49 68.16
N LEU A 232 -35.57 16.31 67.52
CA LEU A 232 -34.40 15.44 67.53
C LEU A 232 -33.17 16.14 66.92
N GLY A 233 -33.35 16.85 65.79
CA GLY A 233 -32.30 17.64 65.15
C GLY A 233 -31.75 18.74 66.06
N LEU A 234 -32.62 19.49 66.74
CA LEU A 234 -32.21 20.51 67.71
C LEU A 234 -31.44 19.90 68.89
N LEU A 235 -31.89 18.76 69.39
CA LEU A 235 -31.25 18.04 70.51
C LEU A 235 -29.86 17.54 70.12
N VAL A 236 -29.71 16.99 68.91
CA VAL A 236 -28.42 16.57 68.36
C VAL A 236 -27.51 17.78 68.15
N LEU A 237 -28.01 18.88 67.58
CA LEU A 237 -27.23 20.08 67.30
C LEU A 237 -26.74 20.75 68.60
N LEU A 238 -27.62 20.85 69.61
CA LEU A 238 -27.25 21.27 70.95
C LEU A 238 -26.26 20.28 71.59
N GLY A 239 -26.46 18.98 71.43
CA GLY A 239 -25.53 17.95 71.92
C GLY A 239 -24.14 18.12 71.33
N VAL A 240 -24.03 18.24 70.00
CA VAL A 240 -22.75 18.48 69.29
C VAL A 240 -22.13 19.81 69.71
N PHE A 241 -22.93 20.88 69.81
CA PHE A 241 -22.48 22.21 70.22
C PHE A 241 -21.97 22.24 71.67
N VAL A 242 -22.65 21.56 72.59
CA VAL A 242 -22.31 21.52 74.02
C VAL A 242 -21.17 20.54 74.31
N HIS A 243 -21.09 19.41 73.61
CA HIS A 243 -20.01 18.42 73.77
C HIS A 243 -18.78 18.68 72.89
N GLY A 244 -18.78 19.70 72.03
CA GLY A 244 -17.58 20.17 71.33
C GLY A 244 -16.96 19.16 70.36
N VAL A 245 -17.74 18.36 69.62
CA VAL A 245 -17.21 17.31 68.72
C VAL A 245 -16.83 17.85 67.32
N LEU A 246 -16.40 19.11 67.26
CA LEU A 246 -15.59 19.64 66.15
C LEU A 246 -14.42 20.45 66.72
N ALA A 247 -13.64 19.81 67.60
CA ALA A 247 -12.21 20.06 67.76
C ALA A 247 -11.45 18.91 67.09
#